data_AF-A0A540LRU7-F1
#
_entry.id   AF-A0A540LRU7-F1
#
_cell.length_a   1.000
_cell.length_b   1.000
_cell.length_c   1.000
_cell.angle_alpha   90.00
_cell.angle_beta   90.00
_cell.angle_gamma   90.00
#
_symmetry.space_group_name_H-M   'P 1'
#
loop_
_entity.id
_entity.type
_entity.pdbx_description
1 polymer ?
#
loop_
_entity_poly.entity_id
_entity_poly.type
_entity_poly.pdbx_seq_one_letter_code
_entity_poly.pdbx_strand_id
1 'polypeptide(L)'
;MVLPLESEAKDKDKFGKVLAWTMTFISLMYGFYGSFGAFGYFAFGDQTKDMITANYGAGLISTLVKLGLVMNLFFTLPIMMNPVYEIVERLFWGGGIACG
;
A
#
# COMPACT_ATOMS: atom_id res chain seq x y z
N MET A 1 3.05 -11.41 3.63
CA MET A 1 4.36 -11.95 3.22
C MET A 1 5.34 -11.85 4.38
N VAL A 2 5.32 -12.79 5.34
CA VAL A 2 6.26 -12.75 6.48
C VAL A 2 7.44 -13.71 6.30
N LEU A 3 7.26 -14.80 5.57
CA LEU A 3 8.28 -15.84 5.37
C LEU A 3 9.56 -15.35 4.65
N PRO A 4 9.49 -14.56 3.57
CA PRO A 4 10.71 -14.00 2.97
C PRO A 4 11.39 -12.98 3.89
N LEU A 5 10.60 -12.17 4.61
CA LEU A 5 11.13 -11.15 5.52
C LEU A 5 11.81 -11.75 6.75
N GLU A 6 11.29 -12.86 7.28
CA GLU A 6 11.93 -13.63 8.35
C GLU A 6 13.20 -14.31 7.85
N SER A 7 13.20 -14.80 6.61
CA SER A 7 14.38 -15.42 6.00
C SER A 7 15.52 -14.42 5.76
N GLU A 8 15.19 -13.18 5.40
CA GLU A 8 16.15 -12.07 5.21
C GLU A 8 16.56 -11.37 6.52
N ALA A 9 15.88 -11.65 7.64
CA ALA A 9 16.18 -11.04 8.93
C ALA A 9 17.47 -11.62 9.54
N LYS A 10 18.44 -10.73 9.83
CA LYS A 10 19.74 -11.08 10.42
C LYS A 10 19.63 -11.77 11.78
N ASP A 11 18.61 -11.45 12.57
CA ASP A 11 18.35 -12.01 13.92
C ASP A 11 16.88 -12.46 14.05
N LYS A 12 16.63 -13.76 13.84
CA LYS A 12 15.27 -14.34 13.89
C LYS A 12 14.63 -14.30 15.27
N ASP A 13 15.43 -14.40 16.34
CA ASP A 13 14.95 -14.36 17.73
C ASP A 13 14.31 -13.01 18.11
N LYS A 14 14.82 -11.91 17.54
CA LYS A 14 14.30 -10.55 17.79
C LYS A 14 13.26 -10.12 16.76
N PHE A 15 13.19 -10.80 15.62
CA PHE A 15 12.29 -10.47 14.52
C PHE A 15 10.82 -10.46 14.97
N GLY A 16 10.39 -11.47 15.74
CA GLY A 16 9.01 -11.52 16.25
C GLY A 16 8.63 -10.32 17.13
N LYS A 17 9.55 -9.84 17.97
CA LYS A 17 9.31 -8.67 18.84
C LYS A 17 9.26 -7.37 18.03
N VAL A 18 10.14 -7.20 17.05
CA VAL A 18 10.14 -6.03 16.15
C VAL A 18 8.90 -6.04 15.26
N LEU A 19 8.48 -7.20 14.77
CA LEU A 19 7.27 -7.35 13.97
C LEU A 19 6.02 -7.03 14.79
N ALA A 20 5.92 -7.51 16.03
CA ALA A 20 4.81 -7.16 16.92
C ALA A 20 4.74 -5.66 17.20
N TRP A 21 5.88 -5.01 17.46
CA TRP A 21 5.96 -3.55 17.62
C TRP A 21 5.54 -2.80 16.35
N THR A 22 6.00 -3.26 15.19
CA THR A 22 5.66 -2.65 13.89
C THR A 22 4.16 -2.79 13.60
N MET A 23 3.60 -3.98 13.83
CA MET A 23 2.17 -4.24 13.63
C MET A 23 1.31 -3.39 14.57
N THR A 24 1.74 -3.24 15.83
CA THR A 24 1.09 -2.36 16.81
C THR A 24 1.12 -0.91 16.36
N PHE A 25 2.28 -0.42 15.92
CA PHE A 25 2.44 0.94 15.43
C PHE A 25 1.57 1.23 14.20
N ILE A 26 1.57 0.33 13.22
CA ILE A 26 0.71 0.44 12.03
C ILE A 26 -0.76 0.45 12.43
N SER A 27 -1.18 -0.41 13.35
CA SER A 27 -2.58 -0.49 13.80
C SER A 27 -3.03 0.79 14.49
N LEU A 28 -2.17 1.38 15.33
CA LEU A 28 -2.42 2.67 15.97
C LEU A 28 -2.50 3.80 14.94
N MET A 29 -1.58 3.82 13.96
CA MET A 29 -1.57 4.83 12.91
C MET A 29 -2.82 4.72 12.03
N TYR A 30 -3.23 3.50 11.65
CA TYR A 30 -4.46 3.23 10.90
C TYR A 30 -5.72 3.61 11.68
N GLY A 31 -5.74 3.33 12.99
CA GLY A 31 -6.80 3.78 13.88
C GLY A 31 -6.90 5.31 13.90
N PHE A 32 -5.76 6.01 13.95
CA PHE A 32 -5.71 7.48 13.91
C PHE A 32 -6.17 8.06 12.56
N TYR A 33 -5.87 7.38 11.44
CA TYR A 33 -6.45 7.74 10.14
C TYR A 33 -7.98 7.67 10.13
N GLY A 34 -8.59 6.81 10.95
CA GLY A 34 -10.04 6.79 11.16
C GLY A 34 -10.58 8.14 11.67
N SER A 35 -9.85 8.82 12.56
CA SER A 35 -10.20 10.17 13.02
C SER A 35 -10.09 11.19 11.89
N PHE A 36 -9.09 11.08 11.02
CA PHE A 36 -8.97 11.92 9.83
C PHE A 36 -10.15 11.70 8.86
N GLY A 37 -10.61 10.46 8.71
CA GLY A 37 -11.83 10.12 7.98
C GLY A 37 -13.09 10.72 8.58
N ALA A 38 -13.25 10.66 9.91
CA ALA A 38 -14.38 11.28 10.62
C ALA A 38 -14.38 12.81 10.47
N PHE A 39 -13.20 13.43 10.53
CA PHE A 39 -13.04 14.87 10.31
C PHE A 39 -13.35 15.27 8.85
N GLY A 40 -12.97 14.43 7.89
CA GLY A 40 -13.34 14.60 6.48
C GLY A 40 -14.85 14.51 6.25
N TYR A 41 -15.54 13.57 6.92
CA TYR A 41 -16.99 13.46 6.89
C TYR A 41 -17.67 14.68 7.52
N PHE A 42 -17.18 15.16 8.67
CA PHE A 42 -17.68 16.38 9.31
C PHE A 42 -17.51 17.63 8.43
N ALA A 43 -16.44 17.69 7.63
CA ALA A 43 -16.13 18.84 6.78
C ALA A 43 -16.91 18.87 5.43
N PHE A 44 -17.21 17.71 4.83
CA PHE A 44 -17.81 17.63 3.48
C PHE A 44 -19.23 17.03 3.43
N GLY A 45 -19.74 16.46 4.53
CA GLY A 45 -21.11 15.96 4.65
C GLY A 45 -21.47 14.84 3.65
N ASP A 46 -22.76 14.76 3.31
CA ASP A 46 -23.40 13.73 2.46
C ASP A 46 -23.00 13.77 0.96
N GLN A 47 -22.16 14.73 0.53
CA GLN A 47 -21.71 14.84 -0.87
C GLN A 47 -20.35 14.17 -1.13
N THR A 48 -19.91 13.30 -0.22
CA THR A 48 -18.61 12.64 -0.32
C THR A 48 -18.63 11.58 -1.42
N LYS A 49 -18.01 11.89 -2.56
CA LYS A 49 -17.69 10.89 -3.61
C LYS A 49 -16.72 9.85 -3.04
N ASP A 50 -16.71 8.63 -3.60
CA ASP A 50 -15.84 7.49 -3.22
C ASP A 50 -14.36 7.88 -2.93
N MET A 51 -13.89 8.97 -3.54
CA MET A 51 -12.63 9.62 -3.22
C MET A 51 -12.84 10.99 -2.57
N ILE A 52 -12.50 11.14 -1.29
CA ILE A 52 -12.59 12.40 -0.51
C ILE A 52 -11.87 13.57 -1.22
N THR A 53 -10.79 13.29 -1.95
CA THR A 53 -10.00 14.29 -2.71
C THR A 53 -10.71 14.81 -3.97
N ALA A 54 -11.79 14.17 -4.43
CA ALA A 54 -12.59 14.62 -5.57
C ALA A 54 -13.61 15.70 -5.19
N ASN A 55 -13.90 15.86 -3.89
CA ASN A 55 -14.83 16.87 -3.37
C ASN A 55 -14.14 18.16 -2.91
N TYR A 56 -12.83 18.10 -2.68
CA TYR A 56 -11.99 19.29 -2.51
C TYR A 56 -11.99 20.06 -3.84
N GLY A 57 -12.55 21.28 -3.85
CA GLY A 57 -12.60 22.16 -5.02
C GLY A 57 -11.22 22.48 -5.62
N ALA A 58 -11.16 23.35 -6.64
CA ALA A 58 -9.91 23.71 -7.33
C ALA A 58 -8.96 24.58 -6.49
N GLY A 59 -8.53 24.08 -5.32
CA GLY A 59 -7.55 24.70 -4.43
C GLY A 59 -6.13 24.18 -4.67
N LEU A 60 -5.14 24.98 -4.28
CA LEU A 60 -3.73 24.61 -4.32
C LEU A 60 -3.42 23.33 -3.53
N ILE A 61 -4.03 23.19 -2.35
CA ILE A 61 -3.88 22.01 -1.48
C ILE A 61 -4.43 20.75 -2.16
N SER A 62 -5.59 20.85 -2.81
CA SER A 62 -6.24 19.75 -3.54
C SER A 62 -5.37 19.28 -4.71
N THR A 63 -4.73 20.21 -5.41
CA THR A 63 -3.80 19.92 -6.49
C THR A 63 -2.56 19.22 -5.98
N LEU A 64 -1.99 19.69 -4.86
CA LEU A 64 -0.81 19.09 -4.25
C LEU A 64 -1.05 17.66 -3.74
N VAL A 65 -2.21 17.41 -3.11
CA VAL A 65 -2.60 16.06 -2.67
C VAL A 65 -2.82 15.13 -3.88
N LYS A 66 -3.49 15.60 -4.93
CA LYS A 66 -3.68 14.81 -6.18
C LYS A 66 -2.35 14.50 -6.85
N LEU A 67 -1.42 15.45 -6.91
CA LEU A 67 -0.07 15.23 -7.43
C LEU A 67 0.70 14.22 -6.58
N GLY A 68 0.62 14.31 -5.24
CA GLY A 68 1.20 13.33 -4.33
C GLY A 68 0.68 11.92 -4.58
N LEU A 69 -0.63 11.78 -4.80
CA LEU A 69 -1.27 10.51 -5.09
C LEU A 69 -0.84 9.95 -6.47
N VAL A 70 -0.78 10.78 -7.50
CA VAL A 70 -0.30 10.36 -8.83
C VAL A 70 1.17 9.95 -8.79
N MET A 71 2.03 10.71 -8.10
CA MET A 71 3.43 10.35 -7.90
C MET A 71 3.57 9.02 -7.14
N ASN A 72 2.79 8.83 -6.07
CA ASN A 72 2.80 7.58 -5.31
C ASN A 72 2.40 6.39 -6.19
N LEU A 73 1.28 6.47 -6.91
CA LEU A 73 0.86 5.39 -7.81
C LEU A 73 1.94 5.12 -8.88
N PHE A 74 2.54 6.15 -9.47
CA PHE A 74 3.56 5.97 -10.49
C PHE A 74 4.78 5.18 -9.99
N PHE A 75 5.18 5.36 -8.73
CA PHE A 75 6.28 4.59 -8.14
C PHE A 75 5.84 3.21 -7.64
N THR A 76 4.63 3.08 -7.11
CA THR A 76 4.15 1.81 -6.53
C THR A 76 3.76 0.81 -7.62
N LEU A 77 3.20 1.25 -8.75
CA LEU A 77 2.83 0.39 -9.87
C LEU A 77 4.00 -0.46 -10.42
N PRO A 78 5.16 0.09 -10.83
CA PRO A 78 6.25 -0.71 -11.36
C PRO A 78 6.85 -1.67 -10.32
N ILE A 79 6.88 -1.29 -9.04
CA ILE A 79 7.36 -2.14 -7.95
C ILE A 79 6.44 -3.36 -7.77
N MET A 80 5.11 -3.18 -7.84
CA MET A 80 4.15 -4.28 -7.76
C MET A 80 4.16 -5.18 -9.01
N MET A 81 4.65 -4.67 -10.14
CA MET A 81 4.80 -5.46 -11.36
C MET A 81 5.99 -6.42 -11.31
N ASN A 82 6.98 -6.20 -10.44
CA ASN A 82 8.14 -7.11 -10.29
C ASN A 82 7.75 -8.58 -10.05
N PRO A 83 6.92 -8.93 -9.04
CA PRO A 83 6.47 -10.31 -8.87
C PRO A 83 5.59 -10.82 -10.02
N VAL A 84 4.84 -9.94 -10.70
CA VAL A 84 4.01 -10.32 -11.85
C VAL A 84 4.88 -10.73 -13.03
N TYR A 85 5.93 -9.96 -13.33
CA TYR A 85 6.89 -10.31 -14.38
C TYR A 85 7.60 -11.62 -14.07
N GLU A 86 8.00 -11.85 -12.82
CA GLU A 86 8.62 -13.10 -12.40
C GLU A 86 7.68 -14.31 -12.60
N ILE A 87 6.39 -14.16 -12.30
CA ILE A 87 5.39 -15.23 -12.54
C ILE A 87 5.18 -15.46 -14.04
N VAL A 88 5.06 -14.40 -14.84
CA VAL A 88 4.88 -14.50 -16.31
C VAL A 88 6.11 -15.15 -16.95
N GLU A 89 7.31 -14.77 -16.54
CA GLU A 89 8.56 -15.37 -17.01
C GLU A 89 8.65 -16.85 -16.63
N ARG A 90 8.29 -17.22 -15.39
CA ARG A 90 8.19 -18.62 -14.97
C ARG A 90 7.13 -19.40 -15.76
N LEU A 91 6.03 -18.77 -16.18
CA LEU A 91 4.99 -19.41 -16.98
C LEU A 91 5.43 -19.58 -18.44
N PHE A 92 6.13 -18.59 -19.00
CA PHE A 92 6.51 -18.58 -20.42
C PHE A 92 7.79 -19.38 -20.70
N TRP A 93 8.77 -19.36 -19.78
CA TRP A 93 9.99 -20.18 -19.87
C TRP A 93 9.90 -21.51 -19.13
N GLY A 94 9.09 -21.62 -18.07
CA GLY A 94 8.87 -22.87 -17.33
C GLY A 94 7.66 -23.68 -17.83
N GLY A 95 6.78 -23.10 -18.65
CA GLY A 95 5.63 -23.77 -19.28
C GLY A 95 5.97 -24.57 -20.53
N GLY A 96 7.26 -24.68 -20.87
CA GLY A 96 7.76 -25.50 -21.95
C GLY A 96 7.92 -26.98 -21.63
N ILE A 97 7.36 -27.56 -20.56
CA ILE A 97 7.33 -29.03 -20.38
C ILE A 97 6.07 -29.48 -19.62
N ALA A 98 4.93 -29.45 -20.31
CA ALA A 98 3.97 -30.52 -20.20
C ALA A 98 4.49 -31.71 -21.04
N CYS A 99 5.46 -32.47 -20.52
CA CYS A 99 5.83 -33.81 -21.03
C CYS A 99 6.86 -34.49 -20.09
N GLY A 100 6.42 -35.44 -19.26
CA GLY A 100 7.29 -36.30 -18.45
C GLY A 100 6.79 -36.51 -17.04
#